data_AF-A0A5D4TXK3-F1
#
_entry.id   AF-A0A5D4TXK3-F1
#
_cell.length_a   1.000
_cell.length_b   1.000
_cell.length_c   1.000
_cell.angle_alpha   90.00
_cell.angle_beta   90.00
_cell.angle_gamma   90.00
#
_symmetry.space_group_name_H-M   'P 1'
#
loop_
_entity.id
_entity.type
_entity.pdbx_description
1 polymer ?
#
loop_
_entity_poly.entity_id
_entity_poly.type
_entity_poly.pdbx_seq_one_letter_code
_entity_poly.pdbx_strand_id
1 'polypeptide(L)'
;MEFEKERAKRVTEMKTYWDEQYSKVSRLWGLKPKETLVQYKNLVLEHGKVLDLGIGEGRNALYFAAHGFTVEGVDLSTNAIERCQTLAEEAGLNILT
;
A
#
# COMPACT_ATOMS: atom_id res chain seq x y z
N MET A 1 -26.79 -7.06 13.21
CA MET A 1 -26.91 -5.59 13.36
C MET A 1 -25.84 -5.03 14.28
N GLU A 2 -25.66 -5.57 15.49
CA GLU A 2 -24.61 -5.13 16.43
C GLU A 2 -23.18 -5.42 15.92
N PHE A 3 -22.97 -6.60 15.34
CA PHE A 3 -21.68 -6.98 14.73
C PHE A 3 -21.21 -5.99 13.66
N GLU A 4 -22.08 -5.56 12.75
CA GLU A 4 -21.71 -4.61 11.69
C GLU A 4 -21.38 -3.23 12.25
N LYS A 5 -22.07 -2.79 13.32
CA LYS A 5 -21.77 -1.52 13.99
C LYS A 5 -20.39 -1.56 14.67
N GLU A 6 -20.11 -2.64 15.38
CA GLU A 6 -18.80 -2.84 16.04
C GLU A 6 -17.68 -2.95 15.00
N ARG A 7 -17.92 -3.66 13.89
CA ARG A 7 -16.98 -3.75 12.77
C ARG A 7 -16.71 -2.38 12.15
N ALA A 8 -17.75 -1.60 11.85
CA ALA A 8 -17.61 -0.26 11.28
C ALA A 8 -16.83 0.67 12.22
N LYS A 9 -17.16 0.64 13.51
CA LYS A 9 -16.44 1.40 14.55
C LYS A 9 -14.94 1.09 14.54
N ARG A 10 -14.57 -0.19 14.54
CA ARG A 10 -13.15 -0.61 14.50
C ARG A 10 -12.45 -0.12 13.25
N VAL A 11 -13.10 -0.19 12.09
CA VAL A 11 -12.52 0.30 10.82
C VAL A 11 -12.25 1.80 10.91
N THR A 12 -13.19 2.59 11.44
CA THR A 12 -13.00 4.03 11.65
C THR A 12 -11.86 4.32 12.62
N GLU A 13 -11.79 3.63 13.77
CA GLU A 13 -10.72 3.82 14.74
C GLU A 13 -9.33 3.48 14.16
N MET A 14 -9.23 2.36 13.42
CA MET A 14 -7.98 1.98 12.73
C MET A 14 -7.59 2.99 11.66
N LYS A 15 -8.56 3.48 10.87
CA LYS A 15 -8.31 4.52 9.87
C LYS A 15 -7.74 5.78 10.51
N THR A 16 -8.40 6.30 11.54
CA THR A 16 -7.95 7.51 12.25
C THR A 16 -6.55 7.32 12.82
N TYR A 17 -6.29 6.18 13.46
CA TYR A 17 -4.97 5.87 14.00
C TYR A 17 -3.87 5.91 12.92
N TRP A 18 -4.08 5.23 11.78
CA TRP A 18 -3.07 5.19 10.73
C TRP A 18 -2.89 6.52 10.02
N ASP A 19 -3.97 7.26 9.75
CA ASP A 19 -3.87 8.63 9.21
C ASP A 19 -2.99 9.52 10.11
N GLU A 20 -3.14 9.40 11.43
CA GLU A 20 -2.31 10.12 12.41
C GLU A 20 -0.84 9.66 12.39
N GLN A 21 -0.56 8.35 12.26
CA GLN A 21 0.83 7.88 12.17
C GLN A 21 1.51 8.39 10.91
N TYR A 22 0.82 8.35 9.77
CA TYR A 22 1.36 8.86 8.51
C TYR A 22 1.53 10.37 8.54
N SER A 23 0.70 11.15 9.24
CA SER A 23 0.87 12.61 9.30
C SER A 23 2.10 13.06 10.12
N LYS A 24 2.54 12.26 11.10
CA LYS A 24 3.65 12.59 12.00
C LYS A 24 5.04 12.54 11.35
N VAL A 25 5.21 11.73 10.31
CA VAL A 25 6.51 11.49 9.66
C VAL A 25 6.36 11.45 8.15
N SER A 26 7.39 11.85 7.40
CA SER A 26 7.34 11.86 5.93
C SER A 26 7.42 10.47 5.31
N ARG A 27 8.08 9.51 5.99
CA ARG A 27 8.29 8.12 5.55
C ARG A 27 8.18 7.20 6.76
N LEU A 28 7.04 6.52 6.92
CA LEU A 28 6.81 5.69 8.11
C LEU A 28 7.57 4.36 8.02
N TRP A 29 7.63 3.78 6.82
CA TRP A 29 8.25 2.47 6.56
C TRP A 29 9.45 2.52 5.61
N GLY A 30 9.83 3.72 5.18
CA GLY A 30 10.83 3.95 4.13
C GLY A 30 10.37 3.48 2.75
N LEU A 31 11.21 3.69 1.74
CA LEU A 31 10.89 3.39 0.34
C LEU A 31 11.48 2.07 -0.18
N LYS A 32 12.40 1.45 0.55
CA LYS A 32 13.01 0.19 0.11
C LYS A 32 11.98 -0.95 0.22
N PRO A 33 11.82 -1.79 -0.81
CA PRO A 33 10.97 -2.96 -0.71
C PRO A 33 11.52 -3.93 0.34
N LYS A 34 10.65 -4.77 0.88
CA LYS A 34 11.09 -5.84 1.77
C LYS A 34 11.95 -6.84 0.99
N GLU A 35 13.16 -7.11 1.46
CA GLU A 35 14.12 -7.99 0.78
C GLU A 35 13.57 -9.38 0.45
N THR A 36 12.78 -9.96 1.35
CA THR A 36 12.14 -11.26 1.12
C THR A 36 11.18 -11.22 -0.07
N LEU A 37 10.46 -10.12 -0.31
CA LEU A 37 9.57 -10.00 -1.47
C LEU A 37 10.37 -9.93 -2.77
N VAL A 38 11.53 -9.26 -2.76
CA VAL A 38 12.44 -9.22 -3.91
C VAL A 38 12.96 -10.63 -4.23
N GLN A 39 13.37 -11.39 -3.21
CA GLN A 39 13.86 -12.77 -3.38
C GLN A 39 12.79 -13.70 -3.97
N TYR A 40 11.53 -13.54 -3.57
CA TYR A 40 10.43 -14.38 -4.03
C TYR A 40 9.69 -13.85 -5.26
N LYS A 41 10.14 -12.75 -5.87
CA LYS A 41 9.50 -12.15 -7.04
C LYS A 41 9.23 -13.17 -8.15
N ASN A 42 10.18 -14.08 -8.40
CA ASN A 42 10.09 -15.09 -9.46
C ASN A 42 9.08 -16.21 -9.17
N LEU A 43 8.45 -16.24 -7.99
CA LEU A 43 7.32 -17.12 -7.71
C LEU A 43 6.01 -16.59 -8.31
N VAL A 44 5.97 -15.29 -8.62
CA VAL A 44 4.85 -14.66 -9.33
C VAL A 44 5.12 -14.78 -10.83
N LEU A 45 4.09 -15.08 -11.61
CA LEU A 45 4.18 -15.06 -13.07
C LEU A 45 4.70 -13.70 -13.54
N GLU A 46 5.62 -13.70 -14.51
CA GLU A 46 6.05 -12.47 -15.17
C GLU A 46 4.83 -11.72 -15.69
N HIS A 47 4.80 -10.40 -15.46
CA HIS A 47 3.66 -9.54 -15.79
C HIS A 47 2.34 -9.94 -15.12
N GLY A 48 2.41 -10.66 -14.00
CA GLY A 48 1.26 -11.07 -13.20
C GLY A 48 0.59 -9.91 -12.46
N LYS A 49 -0.51 -10.25 -11.77
CA LYS A 49 -1.24 -9.32 -10.90
C LYS A 49 -0.76 -9.45 -9.46
N VAL A 50 -0.62 -8.32 -8.77
CA VAL A 50 -0.22 -8.24 -7.36
C VAL A 50 -1.28 -7.45 -6.59
N LEU A 51 -1.75 -7.99 -5.47
CA LEU A 51 -2.60 -7.30 -4.50
C LEU A 51 -1.80 -7.05 -3.21
N ASP A 52 -1.62 -5.77 -2.83
CA ASP A 52 -0.94 -5.36 -1.60
C ASP A 52 -1.95 -4.90 -0.52
N LEU A 53 -2.13 -5.71 0.52
CA LEU A 53 -3.07 -5.45 1.61
C LEU A 53 -2.37 -4.69 2.73
N GLY A 54 -2.81 -3.46 3.01
CA GLY A 54 -2.04 -2.52 3.83
C GLY A 54 -0.86 -1.97 3.03
N ILE A 55 -1.13 -1.51 1.81
CA ILE A 55 -0.11 -1.02 0.85
C ILE A 55 0.72 0.14 1.43
N GLY A 56 0.17 0.87 2.40
CA GLY A 56 0.81 2.03 2.99
C GLY A 56 1.17 3.07 1.94
N GLU A 57 2.42 3.56 2.00
CA GLU A 57 2.98 4.50 1.02
C GLU A 57 3.62 3.79 -0.20
N GLY A 58 3.35 2.49 -0.39
CA GLY A 58 3.62 1.80 -1.65
C GLY A 58 5.02 1.20 -1.84
N ARG A 59 5.86 1.08 -0.81
CA ARG A 59 7.27 0.65 -0.97
C ARG A 59 7.47 -0.68 -1.73
N ASN A 60 6.53 -1.62 -1.58
CA ASN A 60 6.56 -2.89 -2.29
C ASN A 60 5.81 -2.79 -3.62
N ALA A 61 4.62 -2.19 -3.61
CA ALA A 61 3.81 -1.98 -4.80
C ALA A 61 4.56 -1.24 -5.92
N LEU A 62 5.28 -0.16 -5.60
CA LEU A 62 6.13 0.58 -6.53
C LEU A 62 7.25 -0.30 -7.12
N TYR A 63 7.85 -1.16 -6.30
CA TYR A 63 8.84 -2.13 -6.77
C TYR A 63 8.23 -3.09 -7.78
N PHE A 64 7.07 -3.70 -7.50
CA PHE A 64 6.43 -4.62 -8.44
C PHE A 64 5.96 -3.89 -9.71
N ALA A 65 5.36 -2.71 -9.60
CA ALA A 65 4.93 -1.91 -10.75
C ALA A 65 6.12 -1.57 -11.67
N ALA A 66 7.26 -1.16 -11.11
CA ALA A 66 8.49 -0.88 -11.86
C ALA A 66 9.05 -2.11 -12.59
N HIS A 67 8.68 -3.32 -12.17
CA HIS A 67 9.07 -4.58 -12.80
C HIS A 67 7.98 -5.16 -13.71
N GLY A 68 7.01 -4.35 -14.13
CA GLY A 68 6.03 -4.71 -15.15
C GLY A 68 4.84 -5.52 -14.65
N PHE A 69 4.59 -5.56 -13.34
CA PHE A 69 3.40 -6.17 -12.75
C PHE A 69 2.23 -5.20 -12.76
N THR A 70 1.01 -5.73 -12.85
CA THR A 70 -0.21 -4.96 -12.60
C THR A 70 -0.49 -4.97 -11.10
N VAL A 71 -0.41 -3.81 -10.46
CA VAL A 71 -0.51 -3.72 -9.00
C VAL A 71 -1.80 -3.03 -8.58
N GLU A 72 -2.50 -3.68 -7.67
CA GLU A 72 -3.62 -3.12 -6.92
C GLU A 72 -3.24 -3.13 -5.43
N GLY A 73 -3.65 -2.12 -4.69
CA GLY A 73 -3.38 -2.03 -3.27
C GLY A 73 -4.56 -1.45 -2.52
N VAL A 74 -4.63 -1.74 -1.23
CA VAL A 74 -5.64 -1.17 -0.34
C VAL A 74 -5.00 -0.77 0.97
N ASP A 75 -5.40 0.38 1.50
CA ASP A 75 -5.06 0.82 2.85
C ASP A 75 -6.26 1.54 3.48
N LEU A 76 -6.32 1.56 4.81
CA LEU A 76 -7.32 2.34 5.53
C LEU A 76 -6.95 3.83 5.57
N SER A 77 -5.64 4.13 5.54
CA SER A 77 -5.15 5.49 5.64
C SER A 77 -5.23 6.21 4.29
N THR A 78 -5.95 7.33 4.27
CA THR A 78 -5.99 8.22 3.09
C THR A 78 -4.62 8.87 2.89
N ASN A 79 -3.94 9.26 3.97
CA ASN A 79 -2.61 9.86 3.91
C ASN A 79 -1.57 8.90 3.31
N ALA A 80 -1.68 7.60 3.60
CA ALA A 80 -0.81 6.60 3.02
C ALA A 80 -1.04 6.44 1.52
N ILE A 81 -2.31 6.35 1.10
CA ILE A 81 -2.73 6.21 -0.30
C ILE A 81 -2.31 7.42 -1.13
N GLU A 82 -2.53 8.65 -0.65
CA GLU A 82 -2.11 9.88 -1.34
C GLU A 82 -0.59 9.90 -1.58
N ARG A 83 0.20 9.47 -0.59
CA ARG A 83 1.66 9.35 -0.74
C ARG A 83 2.04 8.27 -1.74
N CYS A 84 1.38 7.12 -1.71
CA CYS A 84 1.59 6.04 -2.68
C CYS A 84 1.32 6.53 -4.11
N GLN A 85 0.20 7.24 -4.31
CA GLN A 85 -0.19 7.80 -5.61
C GLN A 85 0.83 8.85 -6.09
N THR A 86 1.23 9.77 -5.21
CA THR A 86 2.25 10.79 -5.54
C THR A 86 3.57 10.13 -5.96
N LEU A 87 4.05 9.14 -5.20
CA LEU A 87 5.28 8.41 -5.53
C LEU A 87 5.16 7.60 -6.82
N ALA A 88 3.98 7.05 -7.12
CA ALA A 88 3.72 6.35 -8.37
C ALA A 88 3.77 7.31 -9.55
N GLU A 89 3.12 8.47 -9.44
CA GLU A 89 3.14 9.53 -10.45
C GLU A 89 4.55 10.05 -10.71
N GLU A 90 5.31 10.35 -9.65
CA GLU A 90 6.72 10.78 -9.74
C GLU A 90 7.61 9.75 -10.46
N ALA A 91 7.30 8.46 -10.30
CA ALA A 91 8.02 7.36 -10.93
C ALA A 91 7.48 6.98 -12.33
N GLY A 92 6.39 7.60 -12.79
CA GLY A 92 5.72 7.23 -14.05
C GLY A 92 5.08 5.83 -14.01
N LEU A 93 4.65 5.39 -12.83
CA LEU A 93 4.05 4.07 -12.58
C LEU A 93 2.55 4.20 -12.36
N ASN A 94 1.82 3.13 -12.68
CA ASN A 94 0.38 3.03 -12.38
C ASN A 94 0.14 2.01 -11.28
N ILE A 95 -0.55 2.41 -10.22
CA ILE A 95 -0.99 1.56 -9.11
C ILE A 95 -2.46 1.89 -8.85
N LEU A 96 -3.33 0.89 -8.87
CA LEU A 96 -4.72 1.06 -8.46
C LEU A 96 -4.80 1.00 -6.93
N THR A 97 -5.40 2.00 -6.30
CA THR A 97 -5.49 2.14 -4.84
C THR A 97 -6.89 2.55 -4.40
#